data_AF-A0A7U9SAW8-F1
#
_entry.id   AF-A0A7U9SAW8-F1
#
_cell.length_a   1.000
_cell.length_b   1.000
_cell.length_c   1.000
_cell.angle_alpha   90.00
_cell.angle_beta   90.00
_cell.angle_gamma   90.00
#
_symmetry.space_group_name_H-M   'P 1'
#
loop_
_entity.id
_entity.type
_entity.pdbx_description
1 polymer ?
#
loop_
_entity_poly.entity_id
_entity_poly.type
_entity_poly.pdbx_seq_one_letter_code
_entity_poly.pdbx_strand_id
1 'polypeptide(L)'
;MADSGKVFERLVHLATSKGIIVRFAPLQAYDARLKGNRIAIRQGLPTIEDINYNLAHELAHLYLHYDKGDTVNSKFNEQYEEQADRAAKMLLEVIA
;
A
#
# COMPACT_ATOMS: atom_id res chain seq x y z
N MET A 1 14.10 2.56 -17.02
CA MET A 1 13.16 2.74 -15.88
C MET A 1 12.12 1.65 -16.04
N ALA A 2 11.73 1.00 -14.93
CA ALA A 2 10.60 0.07 -14.96
C ALA A 2 9.36 0.77 -15.50
N ASP A 3 8.54 0.05 -16.25
CA ASP A 3 7.25 0.56 -16.70
C ASP A 3 6.34 0.67 -15.46
N SER A 4 6.14 1.90 -14.96
CA SER A 4 5.33 2.15 -13.77
C SER A 4 3.88 1.65 -13.90
N GLY A 5 3.36 1.53 -15.13
CA GLY A 5 2.08 0.89 -15.41
C GLY A 5 2.10 -0.61 -15.16
N LYS A 6 3.19 -1.28 -15.55
CA LYS A 6 3.40 -2.70 -15.23
C LYS A 6 3.64 -2.96 -13.75
N VAL A 7 4.33 -2.07 -13.06
CA VAL A 7 4.46 -2.13 -11.60
C VAL A 7 3.08 -2.05 -10.95
N PHE A 8 2.25 -1.08 -11.36
CA PHE A 8 0.88 -0.94 -10.86
C PHE A 8 0.05 -2.21 -11.08
N GLU A 9 0.05 -2.75 -12.31
CA GLU A 9 -0.63 -3.99 -12.65
C GLU A 9 -0.21 -5.16 -11.74
N ARG A 10 1.09 -5.34 -11.53
CA ARG A 10 1.64 -6.39 -10.66
C ARG A 10 1.21 -6.22 -9.21
N LEU A 11 1.22 -5.00 -8.68
CA LEU A 11 0.75 -4.70 -7.31
C LEU A 11 -0.74 -4.99 -7.15
N VAL A 12 -1.57 -4.63 -8.14
CA VAL A 12 -3.01 -4.95 -8.13
C VAL A 12 -3.25 -6.46 -8.20
N HIS A 13 -2.47 -7.20 -9.00
CA HIS A 13 -2.53 -8.66 -9.02
C HIS A 13 -2.12 -9.28 -7.68
N LEU A 14 -1.07 -8.75 -7.04
CA LEU A 14 -0.64 -9.20 -5.73
C LEU A 14 -1.75 -8.99 -4.68
N ALA A 15 -2.37 -7.81 -4.66
CA ALA A 15 -3.48 -7.51 -3.76
C ALA A 15 -4.68 -8.45 -3.98
N THR A 16 -5.10 -8.62 -5.23
CA THR A 16 -6.25 -9.48 -5.57
C THR A 16 -5.99 -10.96 -5.25
N SER A 17 -4.73 -11.44 -5.39
CA SER A 17 -4.33 -12.78 -4.97
C SER A 17 -4.51 -13.03 -3.46
N LYS A 18 -4.57 -11.96 -2.66
CA LYS A 18 -4.81 -11.98 -1.21
C LYS A 18 -6.26 -11.66 -0.83
N GLY A 19 -7.17 -11.63 -1.80
CA GLY A 19 -8.56 -11.28 -1.56
C GLY A 19 -8.79 -9.79 -1.25
N ILE A 20 -7.81 -8.94 -1.54
CA ILE A 20 -7.89 -7.49 -1.34
C ILE A 20 -8.44 -6.82 -2.59
N ILE A 21 -9.39 -5.91 -2.38
CA ILE A 21 -9.98 -5.07 -3.42
C ILE A 21 -9.27 -3.71 -3.39
N VAL A 22 -8.65 -3.33 -4.51
CA VAL A 22 -8.05 -1.99 -4.68
C VAL A 22 -9.08 -1.05 -5.32
N ARG A 23 -9.26 0.15 -4.78
CA ARG A 23 -10.18 1.17 -5.34
C ARG A 23 -9.60 2.57 -5.21
N PHE A 24 -9.88 3.42 -6.20
CA PHE A 24 -9.67 4.86 -6.06
C PHE A 24 -10.85 5.49 -5.31
N ALA A 25 -10.56 6.31 -4.29
CA ALA A 25 -11.55 7.01 -3.49
C ALA A 25 -11.11 8.45 -3.16
N PRO A 26 -12.04 9.39 -2.91
CA PRO A 26 -11.71 10.78 -2.57
C PRO A 26 -11.28 10.90 -1.09
N LEU A 27 -10.18 10.24 -0.72
CA LEU A 27 -9.60 10.30 0.62
C LEU A 27 -9.16 11.73 0.96
N GLN A 28 -9.48 12.19 2.17
CA GLN A 28 -9.19 13.57 2.61
C GLN A 28 -7.94 13.68 3.48
N ALA A 29 -7.58 12.59 4.18
CA ALA A 29 -6.53 12.61 5.21
C ALA A 29 -5.27 11.81 4.84
N TYR A 30 -5.38 10.88 3.89
CA TYR A 30 -4.30 9.93 3.56
C TYR A 30 -4.27 9.65 2.06
N ASP A 31 -3.11 9.27 1.55
CA ASP A 31 -2.89 8.94 0.14
C ASP A 31 -3.31 7.49 -0.19
N ALA A 32 -3.30 6.60 0.80
CA ALA A 32 -3.98 5.32 0.73
C ALA A 32 -4.46 4.88 2.13
N ARG A 33 -5.27 3.82 2.17
CA ARG A 33 -5.69 3.18 3.41
C ARG A 33 -6.15 1.74 3.21
N LEU A 34 -5.57 0.83 3.99
CA LEU A 34 -6.09 -0.51 4.22
C LEU A 34 -7.21 -0.49 5.28
N LYS A 35 -8.36 -1.09 4.98
CA LYS A 35 -9.45 -1.33 5.93
C LYS A 35 -10.21 -2.60 5.58
N GLY A 36 -10.11 -3.61 6.45
CA GLY A 36 -10.64 -4.93 6.18
C GLY A 36 -9.98 -5.51 4.92
N ASN A 37 -10.79 -5.97 3.96
CA ASN A 37 -10.31 -6.53 2.70
C ASN A 37 -10.19 -5.51 1.55
N ARG A 38 -10.01 -4.23 1.86
CA ARG A 38 -9.98 -3.15 0.87
C ARG A 38 -8.79 -2.23 1.09
N ILE A 39 -8.11 -1.90 0.00
CA ILE A 39 -7.15 -0.79 -0.07
C ILE A 39 -7.79 0.32 -0.90
N ALA A 40 -7.95 1.49 -0.28
CA ALA A 40 -8.32 2.71 -0.99
C ALA A 40 -7.07 3.48 -1.36
N ILE A 41 -7.00 4.02 -2.58
CA ILE A 41 -5.97 4.95 -3.06
C ILE A 41 -6.64 6.30 -3.30
N ARG A 42 -6.03 7.39 -2.87
CA ARG A 42 -6.57 8.73 -3.04
C ARG A 42 -6.69 9.07 -4.52
N GLN A 43 -7.86 9.59 -4.91
CA GLN A 43 -8.06 10.15 -6.24
C GLN A 43 -7.20 11.40 -6.42
N GLY A 44 -6.60 11.55 -7.61
CA GLY A 44 -5.80 12.73 -7.94
C GLY A 44 -4.40 12.73 -7.35
N LEU A 45 -3.82 11.58 -7.03
CA LEU A 45 -2.37 11.48 -6.85
C LEU A 45 -1.68 11.92 -8.17
N PRO A 46 -0.60 12.72 -8.10
CA PRO A 46 -0.07 13.40 -9.27
C PRO A 46 0.67 12.46 -10.23
N THR A 47 1.24 11.35 -9.73
CA THR A 47 2.00 10.41 -10.55
C THR A 47 1.61 8.95 -10.29
N ILE A 48 1.96 8.07 -11.23
CA ILE A 48 1.76 6.63 -11.06
C ILE A 48 2.76 6.04 -10.06
N GLU A 49 3.91 6.68 -9.89
CA GLU A 49 4.89 6.37 -8.85
C GLU A 49 4.30 6.59 -7.46
N ASP A 50 3.55 7.68 -7.24
CA ASP A 50 2.84 7.93 -5.98
C ASP A 50 1.78 6.85 -5.73
N ILE A 51 1.04 6.45 -6.77
CA ILE A 51 0.05 5.37 -6.69
C ILE A 51 0.73 4.04 -6.30
N ASN A 52 1.84 3.73 -6.96
CA ASN A 52 2.60 2.49 -6.74
C ASN A 52 3.19 2.45 -5.33
N TYR A 53 3.81 3.53 -4.88
CA TYR A 53 4.34 3.65 -3.53
C TYR A 53 3.26 3.44 -2.48
N ASN A 54 2.15 4.17 -2.58
CA ASN A 54 1.08 4.08 -1.60
C ASN A 54 0.40 2.71 -1.60
N LEU A 55 0.21 2.08 -2.77
CA LEU A 55 -0.31 0.71 -2.84
C LEU A 55 0.67 -0.32 -2.26
N ALA A 56 1.97 -0.19 -2.55
CA ALA A 56 3.00 -1.05 -1.97
C ALA A 56 3.09 -0.89 -0.45
N HIS A 57 2.92 0.32 0.06
CA HIS A 57 2.89 0.63 1.49
C HIS A 57 1.74 -0.06 2.22
N GLU A 58 0.52 0.03 1.69
CA GLU A 58 -0.64 -0.67 2.27
C GLU A 58 -0.52 -2.19 2.15
N LEU A 59 0.07 -2.70 1.07
CA LEU A 59 0.40 -4.12 0.95
C LEU A 59 1.44 -4.54 1.99
N ALA A 60 2.45 -3.71 2.27
CA ALA A 60 3.42 -3.99 3.32
C ALA A 60 2.74 -4.09 4.70
N HIS A 61 1.81 -3.18 5.03
CA HIS A 61 1.00 -3.32 6.25
C HIS A 61 0.19 -4.62 6.26
N LEU A 62 -0.40 -5.01 5.14
CA LEU A 62 -1.12 -6.29 5.03
C LEU A 62 -0.24 -7.49 5.36
N TYR A 63 1.02 -7.52 4.88
CA TYR A 63 1.91 -8.66 5.13
C TYR A 63 2.52 -8.66 6.53
N LEU A 64 2.94 -7.50 7.02
CA LEU A 64 3.71 -7.39 8.26
C LEU A 64 2.83 -7.28 9.51
N HIS A 65 1.64 -6.68 9.37
CA HIS A 65 0.87 -6.23 10.51
C HIS A 65 -0.54 -6.82 10.62
N TYR A 66 -0.85 -7.89 9.86
CA TYR A 66 -2.18 -8.52 9.84
C TYR A 66 -2.69 -9.01 11.20
N ASP A 67 -1.79 -9.28 12.15
CA ASP A 67 -2.07 -9.83 13.48
C ASP A 67 -1.82 -8.81 14.62
N LYS A 68 -1.53 -7.54 14.30
CA LYS A 68 -1.12 -6.53 15.29
C LYS A 68 -2.26 -5.66 15.82
N GLY A 69 -3.50 -5.91 15.37
CA GLY A 69 -4.68 -5.15 15.80
C GLY A 69 -4.73 -3.74 15.22
N ASP A 70 -5.07 -2.75 16.04
CA ASP A 70 -5.10 -1.34 15.61
C ASP A 70 -3.69 -0.75 15.57
N THR A 71 -3.08 -0.79 14.38
CA THR A 71 -1.72 -0.27 14.13
C THR A 71 -1.65 1.25 14.13
N VAL A 72 -2.77 1.94 13.91
CA VAL A 72 -2.82 3.41 13.78
C VAL A 72 -2.78 4.06 15.15
N ASN A 73 -3.54 3.55 16.12
CA ASN A 73 -3.57 4.08 17.49
C ASN A 73 -2.61 3.34 18.43
N SER A 74 -1.69 2.54 17.89
CA SER A 74 -0.72 1.79 18.67
C SER A 74 0.43 2.68 19.14
N LYS A 75 0.96 2.40 20.34
CA LYS A 75 2.25 2.98 20.80
C LYS A 75 3.44 2.61 19.92
N PHE A 76 3.28 1.59 19.07
CA PHE A 76 4.28 1.15 18.10
C PHE A 76 4.02 1.68 16.69
N ASN A 77 3.07 2.60 16.51
CA ASN A 77 2.67 3.10 15.19
C ASN A 77 3.88 3.54 14.36
N GLU A 78 4.77 4.37 14.92
CA GLU A 78 5.99 4.83 14.23
C GLU A 78 6.86 3.68 13.71
N GLN A 79 7.03 2.62 14.51
CA GLN A 79 7.80 1.44 14.10
C GLN A 79 7.09 0.65 13.00
N TYR A 80 5.77 0.56 13.03
CA TYR A 80 5.00 -0.12 12.00
C TYR A 80 5.02 0.64 10.67
N GLU A 81 4.91 1.96 10.70
CA GLU A 81 5.06 2.81 9.50
C GLU A 81 6.48 2.68 8.92
N GLU A 82 7.52 2.73 9.76
CA GLU A 82 8.91 2.53 9.30
C GLU A 82 9.13 1.15 8.65
N GLN A 83 8.56 0.09 9.23
CA GLN A 83 8.64 -1.25 8.67
C GLN A 83 7.90 -1.37 7.34
N ALA A 84 6.71 -0.78 7.24
CA ALA A 84 5.92 -0.77 6.01
C ALA A 84 6.60 0.02 4.90
N ASP A 85 7.19 1.19 5.19
CA ASP A 85 7.97 2.00 4.25
C ASP A 85 9.15 1.22 3.67
N ARG A 86 9.96 0.57 4.54
CA ARG A 86 11.11 -0.23 4.09
C ARG A 86 10.69 -1.42 3.23
N ALA A 87 9.63 -2.12 3.63
CA ALA A 87 9.10 -3.24 2.86
C ALA A 87 8.47 -2.80 1.54
N ALA A 88 7.83 -1.64 1.48
CA ALA A 88 7.30 -1.08 0.24
C ALA A 88 8.43 -0.75 -0.76
N LYS A 89 9.51 -0.15 -0.28
CA LYS A 89 10.71 0.13 -1.09
C LYS A 89 11.31 -1.15 -1.66
N MET A 90 11.52 -2.15 -0.81
CA MET A 90 11.99 -3.46 -1.25
C MET A 90 11.03 -4.12 -2.26
N LEU A 91 9.72 -4.05 -2.02
CA LEU A 91 8.72 -4.62 -2.92
C LEU A 91 8.79 -3.97 -4.30
N LEU A 92 8.91 -2.65 -4.35
CA LEU A 92 9.05 -1.89 -5.60
C LEU A 92 10.37 -2.22 -6.31
N GLU A 93 11.48 -2.37 -5.61
CA GLU A 93 12.76 -2.79 -6.19
C GLU A 93 12.70 -4.18 -6.85
N VAL A 94 11.94 -5.11 -6.26
CA VAL A 94 11.82 -6.49 -6.75
C VAL A 94 10.76 -6.62 -7.86
N ILE A 95 9.71 -5.80 -7.83
CA ILE A 95 8.63 -5.81 -8.83
C ILE A 95 8.95 -4.96 -10.07
N ALA A 96 9.86 -4.00 -9.96
CA ALA A 96 10.32 -3.13 -11.05
C ALA A 96 10.83 -3.91 -12.28
#